data_AF-A0AAW6C803-F1
#
_entry.id   AF-A0AAW6C803-F1
#
_cell.length_a   1.000
_cell.length_b   1.000
_cell.length_c   1.000
_cell.angle_alpha   90.00
_cell.angle_beta   90.00
_cell.angle_gamma   90.00
#
_symmetry.space_group_name_H-M   'P 1'
#
loop_
_entity.id
_entity.type
_entity.pdbx_description
1 polymer ?
#
loop_
_entity_poly.entity_id
_entity_poly.type
_entity_poly.pdbx_seq_one_letter_code
_entity_poly.pdbx_strand_id
1 'polypeptide(L)'
;MTRDELIDQYFDWMYQLVVDDRYSNKSYRKLFARLYDTEFTYTIPMDGNRAEDGIDLRYRFGREQLYSDAMVASCLDDRPCSILEMMIALAIRCEEHIMDDPDAGDRTGQWFWSMLVSLGLGSMDDRKFDRYFVDQTLERFLERGYGRNGEGGLFTVDNGRDMRNTEIWYQMNYYLREIIREGGI
;
A
#
# COMPACT_ATOMS: atom_id res chain seq x y z
N MET A 1 -26.61 7.18 -6.77
CA MET A 1 -25.28 7.08 -6.18
C MET A 1 -24.86 8.45 -5.69
N THR A 2 -24.75 8.61 -4.38
CA THR A 2 -24.20 9.81 -3.76
C THR A 2 -22.68 9.78 -3.82
N ARG A 3 -22.05 10.91 -3.47
CA ARG A 3 -20.59 10.98 -3.35
C ARG A 3 -20.06 10.03 -2.27
N ASP A 4 -20.70 10.02 -1.11
CA ASP A 4 -20.31 9.18 0.03
C ASP A 4 -20.44 7.69 -0.31
N GLU A 5 -21.51 7.29 -1.02
CA GLU A 5 -21.69 5.91 -1.49
C GLU A 5 -20.57 5.44 -2.43
N LEU A 6 -19.99 6.34 -3.24
CA LEU A 6 -18.88 5.99 -4.12
C LEU A 6 -17.55 5.90 -3.36
N ILE A 7 -17.34 6.80 -2.39
CA ILE A 7 -16.15 6.76 -1.51
C ILE A 7 -16.13 5.47 -0.70
N ASP A 8 -17.26 5.07 -0.12
CA ASP A 8 -17.38 3.82 0.65
C ASP A 8 -17.12 2.60 -0.24
N GLN A 9 -17.69 2.57 -1.46
CA GLN A 9 -17.43 1.49 -2.42
C GLN A 9 -15.97 1.43 -2.86
N TYR A 10 -15.32 2.58 -3.04
CA TYR A 10 -13.91 2.61 -3.40
C TYR A 10 -13.02 2.08 -2.27
N PHE A 11 -13.31 2.47 -1.03
CA PHE A 11 -12.63 1.93 0.15
C PHE A 11 -12.85 0.42 0.30
N ASP A 12 -14.08 -0.06 0.11
CA ASP A 12 -14.41 -1.48 0.16
C ASP A 12 -13.70 -2.29 -0.94
N TRP A 13 -13.68 -1.77 -2.16
CA TRP A 13 -12.97 -2.39 -3.28
C TRP A 13 -11.47 -2.50 -2.98
N MET A 14 -10.84 -1.42 -2.50
CA MET A 14 -9.43 -1.46 -2.09
C MET A 14 -9.16 -2.45 -0.97
N TYR A 15 -10.04 -2.51 0.04
CA TYR A 15 -9.92 -3.48 1.13
C TYR A 15 -9.96 -4.92 0.61
N GLN A 16 -10.85 -5.22 -0.34
CA GLN A 16 -11.01 -6.56 -0.92
C GLN A 16 -9.85 -6.99 -1.83
N LEU A 17 -9.07 -6.06 -2.40
CA LEU A 17 -7.90 -6.40 -3.20
C LEU A 17 -6.78 -7.08 -2.38
N VAL A 18 -6.69 -6.77 -1.10
CA VAL A 18 -5.55 -7.18 -0.27
C VAL A 18 -5.94 -7.93 0.99
N VAL A 19 -7.23 -7.95 1.35
CA VAL A 19 -7.74 -8.74 2.49
C VAL A 19 -8.60 -9.88 1.98
N ASP A 20 -8.11 -11.10 2.18
CA ASP A 20 -8.87 -12.32 1.98
C ASP A 20 -8.56 -13.34 3.11
N ASP A 21 -9.29 -14.45 3.11
CA ASP A 21 -9.15 -15.53 4.10
C ASP A 21 -7.76 -16.21 4.07
N ARG A 22 -6.94 -16.00 3.02
CA ARG A 22 -5.57 -16.53 2.94
C ARG A 22 -4.62 -15.76 3.84
N TYR A 23 -4.83 -14.45 4.00
CA TYR A 23 -3.93 -13.58 4.76
C TYR A 23 -4.40 -13.32 6.19
N SER A 24 -5.71 -13.26 6.44
CA SER A 24 -6.23 -13.04 7.79
C SER A 24 -7.72 -13.33 7.94
N ASN A 25 -8.07 -14.15 8.94
CA ASN A 25 -9.47 -14.33 9.40
C ASN A 25 -9.96 -13.21 10.36
N LYS A 26 -9.24 -12.07 10.39
CA LYS A 26 -9.54 -10.93 11.26
C LYS A 26 -9.82 -9.69 10.42
N SER A 27 -10.64 -8.80 10.98
CA SER A 27 -10.91 -7.49 10.41
C SER A 27 -9.79 -6.49 10.74
N TYR A 28 -9.40 -5.70 9.74
CA TYR A 28 -8.40 -4.62 9.83
C TYR A 28 -8.96 -3.26 9.39
N ARG A 29 -10.30 -3.13 9.38
CA ARG A 29 -11.01 -1.95 8.87
C ARG A 29 -10.55 -0.66 9.54
N LYS A 30 -10.26 -0.67 10.84
CA LYS A 30 -9.77 0.52 11.58
C LYS A 30 -8.38 0.95 11.10
N LEU A 31 -7.48 -0.01 10.89
CA LEU A 31 -6.15 0.26 10.37
C LEU A 31 -6.23 0.83 8.95
N PHE A 32 -7.00 0.19 8.08
CA PHE A 32 -7.17 0.60 6.69
C PHE A 32 -7.81 1.98 6.58
N ALA A 33 -8.85 2.26 7.38
CA ALA A 33 -9.45 3.58 7.45
C ALA A 33 -8.39 4.64 7.84
N ARG A 34 -7.51 4.31 8.79
CA ARG A 34 -6.45 5.24 9.19
C ARG A 34 -5.39 5.45 8.10
N LEU A 35 -4.99 4.40 7.38
CA LEU A 35 -4.09 4.51 6.23
C LEU A 35 -4.71 5.33 5.09
N TYR A 36 -6.03 5.20 4.89
CA TYR A 36 -6.80 5.93 3.88
C TYR A 36 -6.99 7.41 4.23
N ASP A 37 -7.13 7.73 5.52
CA ASP A 37 -7.24 9.09 6.05
C ASP A 37 -5.87 9.80 6.22
N THR A 38 -4.77 9.14 5.86
CA THR A 38 -3.42 9.70 5.99
C THR A 38 -2.83 9.93 4.61
N GLU A 39 -2.49 11.19 4.31
CA GLU A 39 -1.81 11.56 3.06
C GLU A 39 -0.44 10.89 2.95
N PHE A 40 -0.13 10.39 1.76
CA PHE A 40 1.22 9.96 1.41
C PHE A 40 2.06 11.16 0.96
N THR A 41 2.82 11.74 1.89
CA THR A 41 3.81 12.78 1.59
C THR A 41 5.19 12.16 1.33
N TYR A 42 6.01 12.81 0.51
CA TYR A 42 7.34 12.33 0.16
C TYR A 42 8.38 13.46 0.16
N THR A 43 9.60 13.11 0.57
CA THR A 43 10.76 14.02 0.55
C THR A 43 11.70 13.75 -0.62
N ILE A 44 11.69 12.53 -1.17
CA ILE A 44 12.43 12.18 -2.39
C ILE A 44 11.52 12.44 -3.60
N PRO A 45 11.86 13.36 -4.52
CA PRO A 45 10.93 13.80 -5.57
C PRO A 45 10.37 12.68 -6.45
N MET A 46 11.16 11.64 -6.74
CA MET A 46 10.74 10.53 -7.60
C MET A 46 9.75 9.56 -6.92
N ASP A 47 9.56 9.66 -5.60
CA ASP A 47 8.47 8.97 -4.90
C ASP A 47 7.10 9.59 -5.24
N GLY A 48 7.07 10.79 -5.83
CA GLY A 48 5.86 11.37 -6.42
C GLY A 48 5.23 10.48 -7.49
N ASN A 49 6.04 9.70 -8.23
CA ASN A 49 5.51 8.70 -9.15
C ASN A 49 4.67 7.62 -8.42
N ARG A 50 4.98 7.30 -7.15
CA ARG A 50 4.17 6.35 -6.34
C ARG A 50 2.87 6.97 -5.86
N ALA A 51 2.87 8.26 -5.59
CA ALA A 51 1.65 9.00 -5.30
C ALA A 51 0.72 8.98 -6.53
N GLU A 52 1.25 9.26 -7.73
CA GLU A 52 0.50 9.17 -8.99
C GLU A 52 -0.04 7.75 -9.24
N ASP A 53 0.77 6.71 -9.00
CA ASP A 53 0.32 5.32 -9.10
C ASP A 53 -0.92 5.05 -8.22
N GLY A 54 -0.95 5.62 -7.01
CA GLY A 54 -2.08 5.52 -6.09
C GLY A 54 -3.30 6.35 -6.54
N ILE A 55 -3.11 7.47 -7.23
CA ILE A 55 -4.22 8.26 -7.81
C ILE A 55 -4.82 7.51 -9.00
N ASP A 56 -3.99 6.94 -9.88
CA ASP A 56 -4.42 6.13 -11.02
C ASP A 56 -5.30 4.94 -10.61
N LEU A 57 -5.12 4.45 -9.38
CA LEU A 57 -5.95 3.40 -8.79
C LEU A 57 -7.44 3.78 -8.72
N ARG A 58 -7.76 5.07 -8.50
CA ARG A 58 -9.14 5.59 -8.49
C ARG A 58 -9.83 5.39 -9.84
N TYR A 59 -9.10 5.58 -10.92
CA TYR A 59 -9.59 5.39 -12.29
C TYR A 59 -9.66 3.92 -12.67
N ARG A 60 -8.76 3.08 -12.14
CA ARG A 60 -8.89 1.63 -12.26
C ARG A 60 -10.20 1.14 -11.63
N PHE A 61 -10.49 1.57 -10.40
CA PHE A 61 -11.77 1.32 -9.74
C PHE A 61 -12.96 1.76 -10.61
N GLY A 62 -12.91 2.99 -11.15
CA GLY A 62 -13.96 3.49 -12.03
C GLY A 62 -14.21 2.59 -13.24
N ARG A 63 -13.16 2.17 -13.95
CA ARG A 63 -13.27 1.27 -15.11
C ARG A 63 -13.84 -0.10 -14.73
N GLU A 64 -13.37 -0.69 -13.63
CA GLU A 64 -13.84 -2.01 -13.18
C GLU A 64 -15.29 -2.00 -12.70
N GLN A 65 -15.73 -0.91 -12.05
CA GLN A 65 -17.10 -0.74 -11.56
C GLN A 65 -18.02 -0.02 -12.55
N LEU A 66 -17.54 0.24 -13.77
CA LEU A 66 -18.29 0.92 -14.85
C LEU A 66 -18.75 2.34 -14.51
N TYR A 67 -17.98 3.06 -13.68
CA TYR A 67 -18.12 4.50 -13.44
C TYR A 67 -17.33 5.31 -14.44
N SER A 68 -17.85 6.49 -14.82
CA SER A 68 -17.16 7.38 -15.74
C SER A 68 -15.99 8.09 -15.05
N ASP A 69 -14.95 8.40 -15.83
CA ASP A 69 -13.79 9.17 -15.35
C ASP A 69 -14.21 10.52 -14.75
N ALA A 70 -15.25 11.16 -15.31
CA ALA A 70 -15.80 12.40 -14.76
C ALA A 70 -16.39 12.21 -13.35
N MET A 71 -17.04 11.07 -13.10
CA MET A 71 -17.57 10.75 -11.79
C MET A 71 -16.45 10.49 -10.79
N VAL A 72 -15.45 9.69 -11.17
CA VAL A 72 -14.23 9.43 -10.37
C VAL A 72 -13.55 10.75 -10.01
N ALA A 73 -13.23 11.60 -11.00
CA ALA A 73 -12.58 12.88 -10.78
C ALA A 73 -13.38 13.79 -9.84
N SER A 74 -14.71 13.85 -10.00
CA SER A 74 -15.56 14.70 -9.16
C SER A 74 -15.67 14.24 -7.70
N CYS A 75 -15.50 12.94 -7.44
CA CYS A 75 -15.79 12.35 -6.14
C CYS A 75 -14.54 11.94 -5.34
N LEU A 76 -13.48 11.49 -6.03
CA LEU A 76 -12.28 10.90 -5.44
C LEU A 76 -11.02 11.77 -5.58
N ASP A 77 -10.95 12.67 -6.57
CA ASP A 77 -9.77 13.51 -6.82
C ASP A 77 -9.72 14.84 -6.06
N ASP A 78 -10.62 15.03 -5.10
CA ASP A 78 -10.63 16.24 -4.28
C ASP A 78 -9.62 16.21 -3.11
N ARG A 79 -8.77 15.18 -3.07
CA ARG A 79 -7.78 14.93 -2.01
C ARG A 79 -6.51 14.28 -2.57
N PRO A 80 -5.35 14.48 -1.90
CA PRO A 80 -4.10 13.87 -2.31
C PRO A 80 -4.14 12.35 -2.17
N CYS A 81 -3.12 11.68 -2.72
CA CYS A 81 -2.94 10.24 -2.56
C CYS A 81 -2.76 9.89 -1.08
N SER A 82 -3.52 8.91 -0.60
CA SER A 82 -3.38 8.36 0.75
C SER A 82 -2.30 7.28 0.81
N ILE A 83 -1.80 7.00 2.02
CA ILE A 83 -0.87 5.88 2.25
C ILE A 83 -1.50 4.56 1.79
N LEU A 84 -2.80 4.35 2.03
CA LEU A 84 -3.48 3.14 1.58
C LEU A 84 -3.45 3.00 0.05
N GLU A 85 -3.86 4.05 -0.68
CA GLU A 85 -3.87 4.07 -2.15
C GLU A 85 -2.47 3.79 -2.72
N MET A 86 -1.45 4.47 -2.19
CA MET A 86 -0.06 4.28 -2.60
C MET A 86 0.42 2.84 -2.35
N MET A 87 0.18 2.30 -1.14
CA MET A 87 0.62 0.95 -0.80
C MET A 87 -0.07 -0.13 -1.65
N ILE A 88 -1.38 0.00 -1.92
CA ILE A 88 -2.11 -0.95 -2.78
C ILE A 88 -1.60 -0.86 -4.22
N ALA A 89 -1.44 0.35 -4.77
CA ALA A 89 -0.91 0.52 -6.11
C ALA A 89 0.52 -0.06 -6.25
N LEU A 90 1.34 0.07 -5.21
CA LEU A 90 2.67 -0.51 -5.18
C LEU A 90 2.64 -2.05 -5.10
N ALA A 91 1.70 -2.63 -4.35
CA ALA A 91 1.49 -4.07 -4.28
C ALA A 91 1.03 -4.65 -5.63
N ILE A 92 0.08 -3.98 -6.29
CA ILE A 92 -0.36 -4.30 -7.66
C ILE A 92 0.82 -4.24 -8.63
N ARG A 93 1.70 -3.24 -8.48
CA ARG A 93 2.90 -3.13 -9.31
C ARG A 93 3.88 -4.28 -9.08
N CYS A 94 4.01 -4.76 -7.84
CA CYS A 94 4.80 -5.97 -7.57
C CYS A 94 4.22 -7.16 -8.32
N GLU A 95 2.91 -7.40 -8.18
CA GLU A 95 2.25 -8.57 -8.76
C GLU A 95 2.17 -8.50 -10.29
N GLU A 96 1.44 -7.52 -10.82
CA GLU A 96 1.04 -7.53 -12.24
C GLU A 96 2.17 -7.15 -13.21
N HIS A 97 3.25 -6.52 -12.74
CA HIS A 97 4.27 -5.95 -13.62
C HIS A 97 5.67 -6.54 -13.46
N ILE A 98 5.95 -7.22 -12.34
CA ILE A 98 7.30 -7.68 -12.01
C ILE A 98 7.31 -9.16 -11.66
N MET A 99 6.43 -9.59 -10.77
CA MET A 99 6.44 -10.93 -10.18
C MET A 99 5.33 -11.85 -10.72
N ASP A 100 4.60 -11.43 -11.76
CA ASP A 100 3.46 -12.16 -12.32
C ASP A 100 3.79 -13.64 -12.55
N ASP A 101 2.96 -14.50 -11.96
CA ASP A 101 3.07 -15.95 -12.08
C ASP A 101 1.66 -16.56 -12.21
N PRO A 102 1.26 -16.97 -13.43
CA PRO A 102 -0.05 -17.57 -13.68
C PRO A 102 -0.37 -18.80 -12.83
N ASP A 103 0.67 -19.54 -12.39
CA ASP A 103 0.49 -20.76 -11.60
C ASP A 103 0.24 -20.45 -10.11
N ALA A 104 0.73 -19.31 -9.61
CA ALA A 104 0.56 -18.87 -8.23
C ALA A 104 -0.76 -18.08 -8.00
N GLY A 105 -1.31 -17.49 -9.06
CA GLY A 105 -2.48 -16.61 -9.00
C GLY A 105 -2.18 -15.26 -8.34
N ASP A 106 -3.22 -14.48 -8.07
CA ASP A 106 -3.05 -13.11 -7.56
C ASP A 106 -2.54 -13.08 -6.10
N ARG A 107 -1.30 -12.61 -5.94
CA ARG A 107 -0.60 -12.39 -4.67
C ARG A 107 -0.47 -10.90 -4.31
N THR A 108 -1.28 -10.01 -4.88
CA THR A 108 -1.33 -8.57 -4.50
C THR A 108 -1.44 -8.39 -2.99
N GLY A 109 -2.30 -9.17 -2.34
CA GLY A 109 -2.41 -9.19 -0.88
C GLY A 109 -1.09 -9.53 -0.18
N GLN A 110 -0.34 -10.54 -0.64
CA GLN A 110 0.95 -10.93 -0.05
C GLN A 110 1.92 -9.75 -0.01
N TRP A 111 2.07 -9.01 -1.11
CA TRP A 111 2.97 -7.86 -1.19
C TRP A 111 2.54 -6.74 -0.24
N PHE A 112 1.24 -6.46 -0.19
CA PHE A 112 0.69 -5.47 0.72
C PHE A 112 0.92 -5.85 2.20
N TRP A 113 0.66 -7.10 2.57
CA TRP A 113 0.86 -7.59 3.93
C TRP A 113 2.33 -7.61 4.32
N SER A 114 3.24 -7.97 3.41
CA SER A 114 4.68 -7.85 3.65
C SER A 114 5.09 -6.41 3.99
N MET A 115 4.52 -5.42 3.29
CA MET A 115 4.75 -4.01 3.64
C MET A 115 4.19 -3.63 5.02
N LEU A 116 2.98 -4.08 5.36
CA LEU A 116 2.40 -3.85 6.69
C LEU A 116 3.22 -4.50 7.80
N VAL A 117 3.75 -5.70 7.58
CA VAL A 117 4.62 -6.39 8.53
C VAL A 117 5.94 -5.63 8.70
N SER A 118 6.55 -5.18 7.60
CA SER A 118 7.79 -4.38 7.63
C SER A 118 7.60 -3.05 8.39
N LEU A 119 6.43 -2.41 8.26
CA LEU A 119 6.07 -1.22 9.05
C LEU A 119 5.90 -1.52 10.55
N GLY A 120 5.68 -2.79 10.93
CA GLY A 120 5.34 -3.20 12.29
C GLY A 120 3.83 -3.16 12.59
N LEU A 121 2.99 -3.03 11.56
CA LEU A 121 1.53 -2.88 11.69
C LEU A 121 0.75 -4.18 11.46
N GLY A 122 1.40 -5.28 11.07
CA GLY A 122 0.73 -6.55 10.74
C GLY A 122 -0.14 -7.14 11.86
N SER A 123 0.07 -6.75 13.13
CA SER A 123 -0.73 -7.22 14.26
C SER A 123 -1.88 -6.29 14.67
N MET A 124 -2.05 -5.14 14.01
CA MET A 124 -3.05 -4.09 14.32
C MET A 124 -4.44 -4.43 13.78
N ASP A 125 -4.93 -5.65 14.07
CA ASP A 125 -6.31 -6.04 13.81
C ASP A 125 -7.29 -5.20 14.65
N ASP A 126 -8.56 -5.14 14.27
CA ASP A 126 -9.54 -4.23 14.87
C ASP A 126 -9.71 -4.38 16.40
N ARG A 127 -9.35 -5.54 16.97
CA ARG A 127 -9.37 -5.79 18.43
C ARG A 127 -8.14 -5.25 19.13
N LYS A 128 -7.02 -5.14 18.43
CA LYS A 128 -5.72 -4.68 18.92
C LYS A 128 -5.35 -3.28 18.43
N PHE A 129 -6.19 -2.68 17.57
CA PHE A 129 -5.93 -1.40 16.95
C PHE A 129 -5.64 -0.31 17.99
N ASP A 130 -4.40 0.18 17.96
CA ASP A 130 -3.94 1.32 18.72
C ASP A 130 -3.66 2.48 17.76
N ARG A 131 -4.54 3.48 17.79
CA ARG A 131 -4.45 4.65 16.92
C ARG A 131 -3.14 5.42 17.12
N TYR A 132 -2.70 5.59 18.36
CA TYR A 132 -1.51 6.37 18.67
C TYR A 132 -0.25 5.69 18.14
N PHE A 133 -0.14 4.38 18.36
CA PHE A 133 0.97 3.60 17.81
C PHE A 133 1.00 3.62 16.27
N VAL A 134 -0.16 3.49 15.63
CA VAL A 134 -0.29 3.56 14.18
C VAL A 134 0.14 4.94 13.68
N ASP A 135 -0.36 6.02 14.27
CA ASP A 135 -0.01 7.39 13.88
C ASP A 135 1.49 7.65 13.99
N GLN A 136 2.13 7.25 15.10
CA GLN A 136 3.59 7.36 15.25
C GLN A 136 4.37 6.53 14.23
N THR A 137 3.85 5.37 13.85
CA THR A 137 4.47 4.50 12.85
C THR A 137 4.39 5.13 11.47
N LEU A 138 3.25 5.71 11.10
CA LEU A 138 3.06 6.40 9.83
C LEU A 138 3.90 7.67 9.74
N GLU A 139 3.97 8.45 10.81
CA GLU A 139 4.86 9.62 10.90
C GLU A 139 6.32 9.23 10.67
N ARG A 140 6.82 8.21 11.39
CA ARG A 140 8.18 7.68 11.18
C ARG A 140 8.41 7.22 9.75
N PHE A 141 7.42 6.59 9.13
CA PHE A 141 7.51 6.15 7.73
C PHE A 141 7.64 7.34 6.77
N LEU A 142 6.75 8.33 6.87
CA LEU A 142 6.74 9.53 6.02
C LEU A 142 8.01 10.37 6.19
N GLU A 143 8.52 10.49 7.42
CA GLU A 143 9.76 11.21 7.74
C GLU A 143 11.03 10.41 7.41
N ARG A 144 10.87 9.16 6.94
CA ARG A 144 11.98 8.24 6.63
C ARG A 144 12.87 7.96 7.85
N GLY A 145 12.29 7.99 9.04
CA GLY A 145 12.92 7.71 10.33
C GLY A 145 13.05 6.22 10.67
N TYR A 146 12.85 5.34 9.70
CA TYR A 146 13.01 3.88 9.84
C TYR A 146 14.48 3.45 9.75
N GLY A 147 14.75 2.16 9.99
CA GLY A 147 16.10 1.59 10.01
C GLY A 147 16.84 1.74 8.69
N ARG A 148 18.18 1.71 8.72
CA ARG A 148 19.03 1.83 7.53
C ARG A 148 18.70 0.74 6.48
N ASN A 149 18.42 -0.47 6.95
CA ASN A 149 17.99 -1.61 6.14
C ASN A 149 16.51 -1.56 5.73
N GLY A 150 15.76 -0.52 6.11
CA GLY A 150 14.34 -0.37 5.83
C GLY A 150 13.39 -0.91 6.91
N GLU A 151 13.90 -1.45 8.02
CA GLU A 151 13.09 -1.93 9.14
C GLU A 151 12.22 -0.80 9.73
N GLY A 152 10.90 -0.99 9.76
CA GLY A 152 9.94 0.04 10.14
C GLY A 152 9.49 0.94 8.99
N GLY A 153 9.95 0.67 7.75
CA GLY A 153 9.46 1.20 6.48
C GLY A 153 8.74 0.11 5.67
N LEU A 154 8.48 0.34 4.38
CA LEU A 154 7.73 -0.63 3.54
C LEU A 154 8.51 -1.91 3.22
N PHE A 155 9.84 -1.83 3.13
CA PHE A 155 10.66 -2.97 2.73
C PHE A 155 11.92 -3.05 3.58
N THR A 156 12.08 -4.18 4.26
CA THR A 156 13.31 -4.51 4.98
C THR A 156 14.16 -5.44 4.11
N VAL A 157 15.44 -5.09 3.93
CA VAL A 157 16.36 -5.83 3.04
C VAL A 157 17.72 -6.06 3.70
N ASP A 158 18.40 -7.15 3.36
CA ASP A 158 19.76 -7.48 3.83
C ASP A 158 20.81 -7.38 2.71
N ASN A 159 20.94 -6.17 2.16
CA ASN A 159 21.90 -5.87 1.09
C ASN A 159 22.89 -4.73 1.43
N GLY A 160 22.88 -4.25 2.67
CA GLY A 160 23.77 -3.19 3.17
C GLY A 160 23.50 -1.78 2.62
N ARG A 161 22.45 -1.58 1.83
CA ARG A 161 22.04 -0.25 1.33
C ARG A 161 21.32 0.56 2.39
N ASP A 162 21.33 1.88 2.23
CA ASP A 162 20.59 2.80 3.08
C ASP A 162 19.24 3.13 2.44
N MET A 163 18.20 2.49 2.93
CA MET A 163 16.83 2.63 2.42
C MET A 163 16.28 4.04 2.70
N ARG A 164 16.77 4.74 3.73
CA ARG A 164 16.28 6.08 4.10
C ARG A 164 16.61 7.17 3.07
N ASN A 165 17.54 6.92 2.15
CA ASN A 165 17.86 7.85 1.06
C ASN A 165 17.54 7.27 -0.33
N THR A 166 16.81 6.16 -0.37
CA THR A 166 16.51 5.40 -1.59
C THR A 166 15.04 5.55 -1.94
N GLU A 167 14.72 5.87 -3.19
CA GLU A 167 13.33 5.90 -3.68
C GLU A 167 12.60 4.58 -3.37
N ILE A 168 11.32 4.64 -3.00
CA ILE A 168 10.48 3.47 -2.70
C ILE A 168 10.50 2.46 -3.84
N TRP A 169 10.57 2.94 -5.09
CA TRP A 169 10.75 2.08 -6.27
C TRP A 169 11.99 1.19 -6.16
N TYR A 170 13.15 1.77 -5.86
CA TYR A 170 14.38 0.99 -5.71
C TYR A 170 14.36 0.12 -4.46
N GLN A 171 13.72 0.58 -3.38
CA GLN A 171 13.51 -0.23 -2.19
C GLN A 171 12.74 -1.52 -2.50
N MET A 172 11.63 -1.39 -3.23
CA MET A 172 10.82 -2.50 -3.71
C MET A 172 11.65 -3.45 -4.60
N ASN A 173 12.39 -2.92 -5.57
CA ASN A 173 13.25 -3.74 -6.44
C ASN A 173 14.32 -4.53 -5.66
N TYR A 174 14.88 -3.95 -4.61
CA TYR A 174 15.83 -4.65 -3.74
C TYR A 174 15.18 -5.79 -2.98
N TYR A 175 14.01 -5.55 -2.42
CA TYR A 175 13.23 -6.55 -1.69
C TYR A 175 12.82 -7.73 -2.58
N LEU A 176 12.25 -7.45 -3.76
CA LEU A 176 11.85 -8.49 -4.71
C LEU A 176 13.04 -9.34 -5.18
N ARG A 177 14.21 -8.71 -5.37
CA ARG A 177 15.44 -9.45 -5.72
C ARG A 177 15.89 -10.41 -4.61
N GLU A 178 15.74 -10.05 -3.34
CA GLU A 178 16.06 -10.94 -2.23
C GLU A 178 15.12 -12.14 -2.17
N ILE A 179 13.82 -11.91 -2.38
CA ILE A 179 12.82 -12.97 -2.48
C ILE A 179 13.15 -13.96 -3.60
N ILE A 180 13.48 -13.45 -4.80
CA ILE A 180 13.88 -14.30 -5.92
C ILE A 180 15.12 -15.13 -5.57
N ARG A 181 16.11 -14.54 -4.90
CA ARG A 181 17.34 -15.25 -4.49
C ARG A 181 17.07 -16.35 -3.47
N GLU A 182 16.10 -16.14 -2.60
CA GLU A 182 15.73 -17.07 -1.52
C GLU A 182 14.73 -18.15 -1.99
N GLY A 183 14.24 -18.05 -3.23
CA GLY A 183 13.27 -19.00 -3.79
C GLY A 183 11.84 -18.80 -3.26
N GLY A 184 11.53 -17.62 -2.74
CA GLY A 184 10.22 -17.29 -2.14
C GLY A 184 9.17 -16.80 -3.15
N ILE A 185 9.02 -17.49 -4.28
CA ILE A 185 8.01 -17.17 -5.31
C ILE A 185 6.80 -18.10 -5.15
#